data_AF-A0A9C9Y4B6-F1
#
_entry.id   AF-A0A9C9Y4B6-F1
#
_cell.length_a   1.000
_cell.length_b   1.000
_cell.length_c   1.000
_cell.angle_alpha   90.00
_cell.angle_beta   90.00
_cell.angle_gamma   90.00
#
_symmetry.space_group_name_H-M   'P 1'
#
loop_
_entity.id
_entity.type
_entity.pdbx_description
1 polymer ?
#
loop_
_entity_poly.entity_id
_entity_poly.type
_entity_poly.pdbx_seq_one_letter_code
_entity_poly.pdbx_strand_id
1 'polypeptide(L)' 'MKKQHKKTKQFSIKRFIVLYLIYTFLFLTISFFLDMYDLFIYNPYLLTIGSFILGAVIAYYHIKNGEKTRVDDIIDKL' A
#
# COMPACT_ATOMS: atom_id res chain seq x y z
N MET A 1 -22.97 -9.83 -22.68
CA MET A 1 -22.33 -9.65 -21.37
C MET A 1 -21.15 -10.60 -21.23
N LYS A 2 -19.91 -10.11 -21.31
CA LYS A 2 -18.71 -10.95 -21.07
C LYS A 2 -18.72 -11.35 -19.60
N LYS A 3 -19.01 -12.63 -19.32
CA LYS A 3 -18.75 -13.27 -18.03
C LYS A 3 -17.23 -13.23 -17.83
N GLN A 4 -16.72 -12.15 -17.25
CA GLN A 4 -15.38 -12.13 -16.70
C GLN A 4 -15.40 -13.15 -15.58
N HIS A 5 -14.77 -14.30 -15.81
CA HIS A 5 -14.46 -15.26 -14.78
C HIS A 5 -13.76 -14.50 -13.65
N LYS A 6 -14.53 -14.20 -12.60
CA LYS A 6 -14.02 -13.67 -11.34
C LYS A 6 -13.24 -14.83 -10.73
N LYS A 7 -12.00 -15.03 -11.20
CA LYS A 7 -11.05 -15.95 -10.59
C LYS A 7 -11.04 -15.54 -9.13
N THR A 8 -11.59 -16.41 -8.29
CA THR A 8 -11.57 -16.32 -6.85
C THR A 8 -10.11 -16.23 -6.45
N LYS A 9 -9.59 -15.00 -6.39
CA LYS A 9 -8.25 -14.67 -5.91
C LYS A 9 -8.22 -15.16 -4.48
N GLN A 10 -7.60 -16.32 -4.28
CA GLN A 10 -7.27 -16.80 -2.94
C GLN A 10 -6.59 -15.64 -2.22
N PHE A 11 -7.16 -15.23 -1.09
CA PHE A 11 -6.60 -14.19 -0.24
C PHE A 11 -5.22 -14.67 0.23
N SER A 12 -4.17 -14.32 -0.50
CA SER A 12 -2.81 -14.69 -0.15
C SER A 12 -2.32 -13.69 0.88
N ILE A 13 -2.22 -14.13 2.13
CA ILE A 13 -1.70 -13.31 3.24
C ILE A 13 -0.32 -12.75 2.87
N LYS A 14 0.51 -13.53 2.17
CA LYS A 14 1.81 -13.06 1.64
C LYS A 14 1.66 -11.81 0.77
N ARG A 15 0.70 -11.81 -0.15
CA ARG A 15 0.43 -10.68 -1.05
C ARG A 15 -0.01 -9.43 -0.28
N PHE A 16 -0.83 -9.61 0.77
CA PHE A 16 -1.22 -8.49 1.64
C PHE A 16 -0.01 -7.88 2.34
N ILE A 17 0.86 -8.71 2.93
CA ILE A 17 2.06 -8.25 3.62
C ILE A 17 2.98 -7.47 2.68
N VAL A 18 3.21 -7.98 1.45
CA VAL A 18 4.08 -7.29 0.49
C VAL A 18 3.47 -5.97 0.01
N LEU A 19 2.17 -5.93 -0.33
CA LEU A 19 1.49 -4.68 -0.69
C LEU A 19 1.54 -3.67 0.45
N TYR A 20 1.29 -4.11 1.68
CA TYR A 20 1.38 -3.28 2.87
C TYR A 20 2.76 -2.67 3.04
N LEU A 21 3.83 -3.47 2.90
CA LEU A 21 5.20 -2.98 3.01
C LEU A 21 5.53 -1.95 1.92
N ILE A 22 5.15 -2.22 0.67
CA ILE A 22 5.38 -1.29 -0.45
C ILE A 22 4.66 0.05 -0.19
N TYR A 23 3.38 0.01 0.15
CA TYR A 23 2.61 1.23 0.39
C TYR A 23 3.11 1.99 1.61
N THR A 24 3.40 1.29 2.71
CA THR A 24 3.94 1.91 3.92
C THR A 24 5.28 2.59 3.64
N PHE A 25 6.19 1.92 2.92
CA PHE A 25 7.47 2.50 2.56
C PHE A 25 7.32 3.75 1.67
N LEU A 26 6.37 3.70 0.73
CA LEU A 26 6.08 4.84 -0.14
C LEU A 26 5.52 6.02 0.65
N PHE A 27 4.61 5.78 1.60
CA PHE A 27 4.11 6.84 2.50
C PHE A 27 5.19 7.39 3.42
N LEU A 28 6.02 6.53 4.02
CA LEU A 28 7.15 6.98 4.85
C LEU A 28 8.12 7.86 4.05
N THR A 29 8.40 7.48 2.80
CA THR A 29 9.25 8.28 1.92
C THR A 29 8.64 9.65 1.65
N ILE A 30 7.35 9.71 1.31
CA ILE A 30 6.63 10.99 1.10
C ILE A 30 6.63 11.82 2.37
N SER A 31 6.32 11.22 3.53
CA SER A 31 6.33 11.89 4.82
C SER A 31 7.71 12.43 5.18
N PHE A 32 8.78 11.70 4.90
CA PHE A 32 10.15 12.16 5.12
C PHE A 32 10.48 13.38 4.25
N PHE A 33 10.07 13.37 2.97
CA PHE A 33 10.23 14.54 2.12
C PHE A 33 9.41 15.73 2.62
N LEU A 34 8.15 15.52 3.04
CA LEU A 34 7.32 16.60 3.59
C LEU A 34 7.95 17.23 4.84
N ASP A 35 8.45 16.40 5.76
CA ASP A 35 9.11 16.89 6.99
C ASP A 35 10.38 17.70 6.70
N MET A 36 11.15 17.29 5.69
CA MET A 36 12.34 18.02 5.22
C MET A 36 12.01 19.40 4.62
N TYR A 37 10.86 19.54 3.96
CA TYR A 37 10.44 20.80 3.35
C TYR A 37 9.77 21.76 4.33
N ASP A 38 9.06 21.23 5.34
CA ASP A 38 8.23 22.03 6.26
C ASP A 38 8.93 22.45 7.56
N LEU A 39 10.28 22.47 7.63
CA LEU A 39 11.03 22.97 8.79
C LEU A 39 10.53 22.39 10.15
N PHE A 40 10.29 21.08 10.21
CA PHE A 40 9.87 20.37 11.44
C PHE A 40 8.51 20.78 12.04
N ILE A 41 7.59 21.34 11.24
CA ILE A 41 6.22 21.66 11.70
C ILE A 41 5.45 20.40 12.13
N TYR A 42 5.73 19.25 11.50
CA TYR A 42 5.03 18.00 11.77
C TYR A 42 5.81 17.10 12.72
N ASN A 43 5.12 16.51 13.68
CA ASN A 43 5.73 15.52 14.57
C ASN A 43 6.06 14.25 13.76
N PRO A 44 7.35 13.85 13.65
CA PRO A 44 7.76 12.72 12.81
C PRO A 44 7.12 11.40 13.26
N TYR A 45 6.78 11.27 14.55
CA TYR A 45 6.07 10.11 15.07
C TYR A 45 4.62 10.03 14.54
N LEU A 46 3.92 11.17 14.43
CA LEU A 46 2.56 11.21 13.87
C LEU A 46 2.56 10.89 12.39
N LEU A 47 3.53 11.41 11.62
CA LEU A 47 3.68 11.09 10.20
C LEU A 47 3.99 9.62 9.97
N THR A 48 4.86 9.04 10.81
CA THR A 48 5.21 7.62 10.76
C THR A 48 3.98 6.76 11.04
N ILE A 49 3.26 7.03 12.13
CA ILE A 49 2.04 6.30 12.49
C ILE A 49 0.97 6.44 11.40
N GLY A 50 0.78 7.64 10.86
CA GLY A 50 -0.13 7.91 9.75
C GLY A 50 0.22 7.10 8.49
N SER A 51 1.51 6.98 8.17
CA SER A 51 2.00 6.20 7.03
C SER A 51 1.67 4.71 7.16
N PHE A 52 1.81 4.13 8.36
CA PHE A 52 1.43 2.75 8.63
C PHE A 52 -0.08 2.52 8.49
N ILE A 53 -0.89 3.43 9.04
CA ILE A 53 -2.36 3.34 8.95
C ILE A 53 -2.81 3.45 7.48
N LEU A 54 -2.29 4.43 6.74
CA LEU A 54 -2.60 4.62 5.33
C LEU A 54 -2.14 3.44 4.48
N GLY A 55 -0.94 2.91 4.73
CA GLY A 55 -0.42 1.71 4.08
C GLY A 55 -1.34 0.50 4.29
N ALA A 56 -1.84 0.30 5.51
CA ALA A 56 -2.78 -0.78 5.83
C ALA A 56 -4.14 -0.61 5.14
N VAL A 57 -4.70 0.60 5.17
CA VAL A 57 -6.00 0.90 4.56
C VAL A 57 -5.93 0.70 3.05
N ILE A 58 -4.89 1.20 2.39
CA ILE A 58 -4.73 1.06 0.95
C ILE A 58 -4.45 -0.38 0.56
N ALA A 59 -3.58 -1.10 1.26
CA ALA A 59 -3.34 -2.52 0.99
C ALA A 59 -4.61 -3.37 1.13
N TYR A 60 -5.42 -3.08 2.16
CA TYR A 60 -6.72 -3.72 2.34
C TYR A 60 -7.69 -3.41 1.20
N TYR A 61 -7.82 -2.13 0.83
CA TYR A 61 -8.70 -1.70 -0.25
C TYR A 61 -8.29 -2.29 -1.60
N HIS A 62 -6.98 -2.33 -1.88
CA HIS A 62 -6.41 -2.91 -3.09
C HIS A 62 -6.76 -4.39 -3.24
N ILE A 63 -6.62 -5.16 -2.15
CA ILE A 63 -6.95 -6.59 -2.18
C ILE A 63 -8.47 -6.80 -2.25
N LYS A 64 -9.25 -5.97 -1.54
CA LYS A 64 -10.71 -6.03 -1.54
C LYS A 64 -11.30 -5.73 -2.93
N ASN A 65 -10.76 -4.73 -3.63
CA ASN A 65 -11.19 -4.39 -4.99
C ASN A 65 -10.70 -5.42 -6.00
N GLY A 66 -9.63 -6.17 -5.69
CA GLY A 66 -9.13 -7.25 -6.52
C GLY A 66 -8.52 -6.79 -7.85
N GLU A 67 -8.44 -5.48 -8.07
CA GLU A 67 -7.82 -4.87 -9.24
C GLU A 67 -6.38 -5.37 -9.37
N LYS A 68 -6.05 -5.93 -10.54
CA LYS A 68 -4.66 -6.22 -10.90
C LYS A 68 -4.07 -4.92 -11.39
N THR A 69 -3.15 -4.36 -10.62
CA THR A 69 -2.33 -3.22 -11.03
C THR A 69 -0.91 -3.67 -11.34
N ARG A 70 -0.09 -2.80 -11.92
CA ARG A 70 1.33 -3.08 -12.20
C ARG A 70 2.12 -3.47 -10.94
N VAL A 71 1.72 -2.97 -9.77
CA VAL A 71 2.33 -3.36 -8.48
C VAL A 71 2.14 -4.85 -8.23
N ASP A 72 1.01 -5.41 -8.62
CA ASP A 72 0.77 -6.84 -8.48
C ASP A 72 1.65 -7.70 -9.40
N ASP A 73 2.01 -7.21 -10.58
CA ASP A 73 2.94 -7.91 -11.48
C ASP A 73 4.38 -7.87 -10.96
N ILE A 74 4.74 -6.84 -10.18
CA ILE A 74 6.01 -6.76 -9.46
C ILE A 74 6.02 -7.78 -8.30
N ILE A 75 4.92 -7.88 -7.57
CA ILE A 75 4.79 -8.83 -6.45
C ILE A 75 4.76 -10.27 -6.94
N ASP A 76 4.08 -10.57 -8.05
CA ASP A 76 4.06 -11.91 -8.64
C ASP A 76 5.47 -12.32 -9.17
N LYS A 77 6.40 -11.36 -9.35
CA LYS A 77 7.80 -11.59 -9.75
C LYS A 77 8.79 -11.64 -8.57
N LEU A 78 8.38 -11.22 -7.38
CA LEU A 78 9.19 -11.19 -6.16
C LEU A 78 9.07 -12.52 -5.40
#